data_AF-A0A1Q6QLI7-F1
#
_entry.id   AF-A0A1Q6QLI7-F1
#
_cell.length_a   1.000
_cell.length_b   1.000
_cell.length_c   1.000
_cell.angle_alpha   90.00
_cell.angle_beta   90.00
_cell.angle_gamma   90.00
#
_symmetry.space_group_name_H-M   'P 1'
#
loop_
_entity.id
_entity.type
_entity.pdbx_description
1 polymer ?
#
loop_
_entity_poly.entity_id
_entity_poly.type
_entity_poly.pdbx_seq_one_letter_code
_entity_poly.pdbx_strand_id
1 'polypeptide(L)'
;MANADGLHRKAKDAGQFEDLLDGSYMSFGLSDSWCRGMTSDMSDGTNEVYYALFQNDQGQKLYQYAYNPELPLKPEKELTVYTLYDQATINQAATLFQKKHPDTMVSVHVACADTDDKEAETQRNRLMTSLAAGDGEDVIVLSGLDDNALAKKGVLMDLSDIVTPMEENGELLQAIVDGEKAADGKQQILPVRFALPLLLSKEKRASEMTDLAALAKAAEQTDGSLLGTFTGEDLVETFAPYFMPDIIKDKQLDTEKLRTVLQELQTIAAHCDMVEKYKKGERASNEWNLPSAMQAVLCQISGFNDAMFDLAIINLVKGDYTSFENAYIPTVEIGVNANTKQADLAKEFAAFVMSREVQDGDFYDGFPVNKESLHMQVSLDRSDYAAYTTIEGADGQEIGLDIEPIKAADADKLEAICDSLSKKTVKDAKVLEELEKAVPAYLLGRQSLDDTISKIQDGVKIYLAE
;
A
#
# COMPACT_ATOMS: atom_id res chain seq x y z
N MET A 1 7.61 26.55 30.54
CA MET A 1 6.79 27.38 29.62
C MET A 1 6.84 26.70 28.27
N ALA A 2 5.73 26.63 27.57
CA ALA A 2 5.69 26.12 26.20
C ALA A 2 5.05 27.18 25.30
N ASN A 3 5.62 27.38 24.12
CA ASN A 3 5.10 28.27 23.08
C ASN A 3 5.49 27.74 21.70
N ALA A 4 5.24 28.51 20.64
CA ALA A 4 5.60 28.11 19.27
C ALA A 4 7.12 27.91 19.08
N ASP A 5 7.93 28.62 19.88
CA ASP A 5 9.39 28.50 19.86
C ASP A 5 9.90 27.28 20.65
N GLY A 6 9.02 26.55 21.35
CA GLY A 6 9.33 25.27 21.97
C GLY A 6 9.09 25.18 23.48
N LEU A 7 9.88 24.33 24.13
CA LEU A 7 9.80 24.07 25.57
C LEU A 7 10.93 24.82 26.30
N HIS A 8 10.56 25.58 27.32
CA HIS A 8 11.45 26.50 28.03
C HIS A 8 11.35 26.29 29.54
N ARG A 9 12.48 26.12 30.22
CA ARG A 9 12.57 26.03 31.68
C ARG A 9 13.06 27.35 32.26
N LYS A 10 12.43 27.81 33.34
CA LYS A 10 12.93 28.97 34.06
C LYS A 10 14.07 28.53 34.98
N ALA A 11 15.28 29.03 34.76
CA ALA A 11 16.42 28.76 35.62
C ALA A 11 16.18 29.29 37.04
N LYS A 12 16.59 28.51 38.05
CA LYS A 12 16.37 28.83 39.48
C LYS A 12 17.07 30.13 39.93
N ASP A 13 18.12 30.54 39.21
CA ASP A 13 19.12 31.45 39.79
C ASP A 13 19.15 32.84 39.14
N ALA A 14 18.51 33.02 37.98
CA ALA A 14 18.66 34.26 37.19
C ALA A 14 17.38 34.79 36.52
N GLY A 15 16.23 34.11 36.66
CA GLY A 15 15.00 34.51 35.96
C GLY A 15 15.08 34.40 34.43
N GLN A 16 16.18 33.87 33.89
CA GLN A 16 16.35 33.56 32.47
C GLN A 16 15.66 32.22 32.16
N PHE A 17 15.13 32.13 30.94
CA PHE A 17 14.63 30.89 30.40
C PHE A 17 15.77 30.16 29.68
N GLU A 18 15.81 28.86 29.89
CA GLU A 18 16.67 27.90 29.23
C GLU A 18 15.79 27.09 28.28
N ASP A 19 16.18 27.05 27.02
CA ASP A 19 15.50 26.23 26.02
C ASP A 19 15.80 24.76 26.33
N LEU A 20 14.75 23.95 26.38
CA LEU A 20 14.85 22.48 26.54
C LEU A 20 14.55 21.75 25.23
N LEU A 21 13.83 22.40 24.32
CA LEU A 21 13.40 21.87 23.03
C LEU A 21 13.12 23.04 22.10
N ASP A 22 13.71 23.05 20.90
CA ASP A 22 13.33 24.01 19.85
C ASP A 22 11.98 23.58 19.23
N GLY A 23 10.99 24.46 19.32
CA GLY A 23 9.63 24.18 18.87
C GLY A 23 9.47 24.13 17.36
N SER A 24 10.36 24.76 16.60
CA SER A 24 10.28 24.81 15.14
C SER A 24 10.41 23.44 14.47
N TYR A 25 10.95 22.45 15.18
CA TYR A 25 11.16 21.09 14.71
C TYR A 25 10.22 20.06 15.35
N MET A 26 9.18 20.51 16.07
CA MET A 26 8.31 19.65 16.87
C MET A 26 6.85 20.10 16.74
N SER A 27 5.93 19.37 17.36
CA SER A 27 4.49 19.71 17.41
C SER A 27 4.20 21.14 17.89
N PHE A 28 5.14 21.78 18.60
CA PHE A 28 5.05 23.16 19.05
C PHE A 28 5.08 24.20 17.92
N GLY A 29 5.80 23.93 16.83
CA GLY A 29 5.98 24.84 15.69
C GLY A 29 4.93 24.71 14.59
N LEU A 30 4.04 23.71 14.69
CA LEU A 30 2.95 23.50 13.73
C LEU A 30 1.93 24.65 13.82
N SER A 31 1.68 25.32 12.69
CA SER A 31 0.76 26.47 12.65
C SER A 31 -0.72 26.11 12.87
N ASP A 32 -1.07 24.85 12.66
CA ASP A 32 -2.42 24.28 12.77
C ASP A 32 -2.64 23.48 14.07
N SER A 33 -1.66 23.46 14.98
CA SER A 33 -1.72 22.73 16.24
C SER A 33 -1.43 23.64 17.43
N TRP A 34 -2.23 23.54 18.48
CA TRP A 34 -2.11 24.37 19.69
C TRP A 34 -1.87 23.52 20.93
N CYS A 35 -0.76 23.77 21.63
CA CYS A 35 -0.53 23.22 22.96
C CYS A 35 -1.54 23.81 23.96
N ARG A 36 -2.54 23.00 24.35
CA ARG A 36 -3.64 23.38 25.25
C ARG A 36 -3.27 23.29 26.73
N GLY A 37 -2.34 22.42 27.07
CA GLY A 37 -1.92 22.20 28.46
C GLY A 37 -0.64 21.41 28.53
N MET A 38 0.11 21.61 29.61
CA MET A 38 1.35 20.88 29.83
C MET A 38 1.57 20.65 31.32
N THR A 39 2.17 19.52 31.66
CA THR A 39 2.64 19.20 33.02
C THR A 39 4.01 18.55 32.94
N SER A 40 4.75 18.55 34.04
CA SER A 40 6.01 17.80 34.18
C SER A 40 5.88 16.78 35.29
N ASP A 41 6.39 15.58 35.07
CA ASP A 41 6.64 14.60 36.11
C ASP A 41 8.13 14.65 36.49
N MET A 42 8.38 14.94 37.76
CA MET A 42 9.72 15.05 38.36
C MET A 42 9.86 14.07 39.53
N SER A 43 8.97 13.08 39.63
CA SER A 43 8.83 12.21 40.81
C SER A 43 10.02 11.28 41.04
N ASP A 44 10.76 10.92 39.99
CA ASP A 44 11.94 10.05 40.09
C ASP A 44 13.25 10.81 40.39
N GLY A 45 13.24 12.15 40.30
CA GLY A 45 14.39 13.02 40.56
C GLY A 45 15.59 12.84 39.62
N THR A 46 15.45 12.02 38.57
CA THR A 46 16.55 11.62 37.66
C THR A 46 16.24 11.92 36.19
N ASN A 47 14.98 11.83 35.75
CA ASN A 47 14.56 12.11 34.39
C ASN A 47 13.47 13.18 34.41
N GLU A 48 13.68 14.28 33.71
CA GLU A 48 12.63 15.30 33.56
C GLU A 48 11.70 14.88 32.43
N VAL A 49 10.47 14.51 32.77
CA VAL A 49 9.44 14.14 31.79
C VAL A 49 8.41 15.25 31.70
N TYR A 50 8.08 15.66 30.48
CA TYR A 50 7.08 16.67 30.18
C TYR A 50 5.94 16.05 29.37
N TYR A 51 4.70 16.32 29.72
CA TYR A 51 3.52 15.90 28.98
C TYR A 51 2.83 17.13 28.42
N ALA A 52 2.59 17.20 27.11
CA ALA A 52 1.90 18.31 26.47
C ALA A 52 0.70 17.82 25.65
N LEU A 53 -0.47 18.38 25.94
CA LEU A 53 -1.71 18.12 25.23
C LEU A 53 -1.85 19.11 24.07
N PHE A 54 -1.83 18.61 22.86
CA PHE A 54 -2.06 19.37 21.64
C PHE A 54 -3.48 19.17 21.14
N GLN A 55 -4.00 20.20 20.48
CA GLN A 55 -5.28 20.16 19.78
C GLN A 55 -5.12 20.78 18.41
N ASN A 56 -5.72 20.17 17.40
CA ASN A 56 -5.95 20.74 16.08
C ASN A 56 -7.42 20.54 15.68
N ASP A 57 -7.77 20.85 14.43
CA ASP A 57 -9.14 20.68 13.91
C ASP A 57 -9.55 19.20 13.81
N GLN A 58 -8.60 18.27 13.86
CA GLN A 58 -8.81 16.82 13.78
C GLN A 58 -8.96 16.13 15.16
N GLY A 59 -8.68 16.83 16.26
CA GLY A 59 -8.82 16.27 17.61
C GLY A 59 -7.72 16.68 18.59
N GLN A 60 -7.53 15.89 19.65
CA GLN A 60 -6.53 16.11 20.69
C GLN A 60 -5.50 14.97 20.76
N LYS A 61 -4.22 15.29 20.95
CA LYS A 61 -3.11 14.33 21.12
C LYS A 61 -2.27 14.69 22.35
N LEU A 62 -1.95 13.72 23.20
CA LEU A 62 -1.06 13.91 24.35
C LEU A 62 0.33 13.37 24.01
N TYR A 63 1.35 14.23 24.07
CA TYR A 63 2.75 13.87 23.82
C TYR A 63 3.53 13.83 25.12
N GLN A 64 4.45 12.88 25.23
CA GLN A 64 5.43 12.78 26.31
C GLN A 64 6.83 13.10 25.76
N TYR A 65 7.54 14.00 26.43
CA TYR A 65 8.90 14.41 26.13
C TYR A 65 9.81 14.10 27.31
N ALA A 66 10.87 13.31 27.10
CA ALA A 66 11.89 13.06 28.11
C ALA A 66 13.11 13.95 27.81
N TYR A 67 13.46 14.83 28.74
CA TYR A 67 14.61 15.72 28.57
C TYR A 67 15.92 14.97 28.74
N ASN A 68 16.84 15.20 27.80
CA ASN A 68 18.20 14.70 27.86
C ASN A 68 19.17 15.87 27.56
N PRO A 69 19.97 16.32 28.55
CA PRO A 69 20.87 17.47 28.40
C PRO A 69 22.08 17.18 27.49
N GLU A 70 22.32 15.91 27.12
CA GLU A 70 23.40 15.53 26.20
C GLU A 70 22.98 15.66 24.73
N LEU A 71 21.68 15.86 24.44
CA LEU A 71 21.17 16.01 23.08
C LEU A 71 21.23 17.47 22.62
N PRO A 72 21.51 17.72 21.33
CA PRO A 72 21.52 19.07 20.80
C PRO A 72 20.11 19.66 20.83
N LEU A 73 20.03 20.96 21.13
CA LEU A 73 18.78 21.73 21.15
C LEU A 73 18.09 21.82 19.79
N LYS A 74 18.89 21.76 18.72
CA LYS A 74 18.45 21.76 17.33
C LYS A 74 19.08 20.56 16.63
N PRO A 75 18.33 19.81 15.82
CA PRO A 75 18.90 18.80 14.94
C PRO A 75 20.00 19.41 14.07
N GLU A 76 21.11 18.70 13.91
CA GLU A 76 22.22 19.11 13.05
C GLU A 76 21.97 18.72 11.58
N LYS A 77 21.15 17.69 11.38
CA LYS A 77 20.78 17.13 10.08
C LYS A 77 19.27 17.14 9.92
N GLU A 78 18.81 17.22 8.68
CA GLU A 78 17.40 17.08 8.31
C GLU A 78 17.31 16.10 7.14
N LEU A 79 16.71 14.94 7.34
CA LEU A 79 16.36 14.01 6.28
C LEU A 79 14.94 14.31 5.79
N THR A 80 14.76 14.48 4.48
CA THR A 80 13.45 14.76 3.89
C THR A 80 12.88 13.52 3.19
N VAL A 81 11.58 13.28 3.39
CA VAL A 81 10.86 12.16 2.80
C VAL A 81 9.64 12.68 2.06
N TYR A 82 9.53 12.42 0.76
CA TYR A 82 8.33 12.72 -0.02
C TYR A 82 7.38 11.53 -0.01
N THR A 83 6.08 11.78 0.15
CA THR A 83 5.03 10.81 -0.13
C THR A 83 3.83 11.47 -0.80
N LEU A 84 3.19 10.77 -1.74
CA LEU A 84 2.00 11.30 -2.41
C LEU A 84 0.83 11.40 -1.43
N TYR A 85 0.60 10.35 -0.64
CA TYR A 85 -0.41 10.27 0.41
C TYR A 85 0.22 9.89 1.75
N ASP A 86 -0.50 10.10 2.85
CA ASP A 86 -0.02 9.70 4.18
C ASP A 86 0.23 8.18 4.25
N GLN A 87 1.35 7.77 4.85
CA GLN A 87 1.78 6.36 4.91
C GLN A 87 2.20 6.00 6.33
N ALA A 88 1.42 5.12 6.98
CA ALA A 88 1.60 4.79 8.39
C ALA A 88 2.97 4.16 8.67
N THR A 89 3.42 3.21 7.84
CA THR A 89 4.76 2.60 7.95
C THR A 89 5.88 3.65 7.87
N ILE A 90 5.75 4.64 6.99
CA ILE A 90 6.77 5.71 6.82
C ILE A 90 6.78 6.65 8.02
N ASN A 91 5.60 7.03 8.53
CA ASN A 91 5.48 7.86 9.72
C ASN A 91 6.06 7.16 10.97
N GLN A 92 5.82 5.85 11.10
CA GLN A 92 6.41 5.02 12.14
C GLN A 92 7.94 5.01 12.03
N ALA A 93 8.47 4.78 10.82
CA ALA A 93 9.90 4.79 10.56
C ALA A 93 10.53 6.14 10.89
N ALA A 94 9.95 7.25 10.43
CA ALA A 94 10.41 8.61 10.74
C ALA A 94 10.46 8.86 12.25
N THR A 95 9.44 8.43 12.99
CA THR A 95 9.37 8.60 14.44
C THR A 95 10.46 7.79 15.16
N LEU A 96 10.61 6.51 14.81
CA LEU A 96 11.59 5.63 15.44
C LEU A 96 13.04 5.99 15.05
N PHE A 97 13.25 6.42 13.81
CA PHE A 97 14.56 6.83 13.32
C PHE A 97 15.05 8.06 14.07
N GLN A 98 14.22 9.11 14.21
CA GLN A 98 14.59 10.30 15.00
C GLN A 98 14.90 9.97 16.46
N LYS A 99 14.19 9.00 17.05
CA LYS A 99 14.48 8.54 18.41
C LYS A 99 15.87 7.91 18.53
N LYS A 100 16.37 7.25 17.48
CA LYS A 100 17.70 6.66 17.41
C LYS A 100 18.79 7.64 16.98
N HIS A 101 18.41 8.62 16.18
CA HIS A 101 19.28 9.65 15.60
C HIS A 101 18.81 11.02 16.11
N PRO A 102 19.02 11.34 17.41
CA PRO A 102 18.52 12.57 18.00
C PRO A 102 19.18 13.85 17.44
N ASP A 103 20.27 13.71 16.69
CA ASP A 103 20.91 14.78 15.90
C ASP A 103 20.22 15.01 14.54
N THR A 104 19.23 14.19 14.17
CA THR A 104 18.58 14.18 12.87
C THR A 104 17.07 14.41 13.00
N MET A 105 16.55 15.40 12.28
CA MET A 105 15.11 15.58 12.02
C MET A 105 14.71 14.76 10.80
N VAL A 106 13.55 14.13 10.82
CA VAL A 106 12.97 13.45 9.64
C VAL A 106 11.67 14.16 9.27
N SER A 107 11.70 14.92 8.18
CA SER A 107 10.59 15.71 7.67
C SER A 107 9.83 14.94 6.59
N VAL A 108 8.61 14.47 6.90
CA VAL A 108 7.74 13.78 5.94
C VAL A 108 6.81 14.79 5.27
N HIS A 109 6.95 14.94 3.95
CA HIS A 109 6.12 15.81 3.11
C HIS A 109 5.04 14.98 2.43
N VAL A 110 3.80 15.15 2.87
CA VAL A 110 2.61 14.55 2.25
C VAL A 110 2.06 15.51 1.19
N ALA A 111 2.05 15.09 -0.08
CA ALA A 111 1.72 15.99 -1.19
C ALA A 111 0.22 16.20 -1.40
N CYS A 112 -0.61 15.21 -1.07
CA CYS A 112 -2.07 15.24 -1.20
C CYS A 112 -2.73 14.95 0.16
N ALA A 113 -3.67 15.80 0.55
CA ALA A 113 -4.41 15.64 1.81
C ALA A 113 -5.52 14.57 1.71
N ASP A 114 -6.02 14.32 0.51
CA ASP A 114 -7.04 13.34 0.20
C ASP A 114 -6.72 12.62 -1.12
N THR A 115 -7.56 11.64 -1.49
CA THR A 115 -7.41 10.84 -2.71
C THR A 115 -8.08 11.49 -3.93
N ASP A 116 -8.05 12.82 -4.08
CA ASP A 116 -8.52 13.47 -5.32
C ASP A 116 -7.53 13.21 -6.48
N ASP A 117 -7.99 12.47 -7.49
CA ASP A 117 -7.19 12.03 -8.64
C ASP A 117 -6.53 13.19 -9.40
N LYS A 118 -7.18 14.35 -9.49
CA LYS A 118 -6.64 15.50 -10.24
C LYS A 118 -5.48 16.17 -9.51
N GLU A 119 -5.58 16.30 -8.20
CA GLU A 119 -4.50 16.82 -7.39
C GLU A 119 -3.32 15.85 -7.45
N ALA A 120 -3.60 14.56 -7.28
CA ALA A 120 -2.60 13.51 -7.32
C ALA A 120 -1.81 13.51 -8.64
N GLU A 121 -2.48 13.60 -9.78
CA GLU A 121 -1.83 13.70 -11.10
C GLU A 121 -0.91 14.93 -11.19
N THR A 122 -1.36 16.06 -10.68
CA THR A 122 -0.57 17.29 -10.65
C THR A 122 0.68 17.13 -9.79
N GLN A 123 0.56 16.54 -8.60
CA GLN A 123 1.70 16.33 -7.71
C GLN A 123 2.70 15.30 -8.28
N ARG A 124 2.22 14.22 -8.90
CA ARG A 124 3.08 13.25 -9.61
C ARG A 124 3.92 13.91 -10.70
N ASN A 125 3.30 14.75 -11.52
CA ASN A 125 4.01 15.47 -12.59
C ASN A 125 5.05 16.46 -12.03
N ARG A 126 4.74 17.13 -10.92
CA ARG A 126 5.69 18.02 -10.23
C ARG A 126 6.89 17.27 -9.69
N LEU A 127 6.66 16.16 -8.99
CA LEU A 127 7.72 15.30 -8.47
C LEU A 127 8.64 14.83 -9.59
N MET A 128 8.07 14.29 -10.67
CA MET A 128 8.83 13.83 -11.84
C MET A 128 9.68 14.93 -12.48
N THR A 129 9.17 16.16 -12.52
CA THR A 129 9.90 17.33 -13.03
C THR A 129 11.04 17.72 -12.09
N SER A 130 10.80 17.70 -10.78
CA SER A 130 11.79 18.02 -9.74
C SER A 130 12.98 17.03 -9.79
N LEU A 131 12.68 15.73 -9.81
CA LEU A 131 13.69 14.69 -9.87
C LEU A 131 14.52 14.73 -11.15
N ALA A 132 13.89 15.03 -12.30
CA ALA A 132 14.60 15.19 -13.56
C ALA A 132 15.54 16.42 -13.56
N ALA A 133 15.25 17.45 -12.75
CA ALA A 133 16.11 18.61 -12.56
C ALA A 133 17.25 18.36 -11.54
N GLY A 134 17.28 17.17 -10.91
CA GLY A 134 18.22 16.84 -9.85
C GLY A 134 17.89 17.48 -8.50
N ASP A 135 16.65 17.92 -8.32
CA ASP A 135 16.09 18.41 -7.06
C ASP A 135 15.21 17.33 -6.41
N GLY A 136 14.55 17.66 -5.30
CA GLY A 136 13.61 16.78 -4.59
C GLY A 136 14.15 16.22 -3.27
N GLU A 137 13.25 15.63 -2.52
CA GLU A 137 13.50 15.04 -1.21
C GLU A 137 14.51 13.89 -1.26
N ASP A 138 15.10 13.57 -0.10
CA ASP A 138 16.16 12.56 0.01
C ASP A 138 15.63 11.14 -0.23
N VAL A 139 14.45 10.83 0.29
CA VAL A 139 13.74 9.55 0.14
C VAL A 139 12.35 9.81 -0.44
N ILE A 140 11.90 8.92 -1.32
CA ILE A 140 10.66 9.08 -2.08
C ILE A 140 9.85 7.81 -1.94
N VAL A 141 8.61 7.94 -1.45
CA VAL A 141 7.63 6.86 -1.51
C VAL A 141 7.07 6.79 -2.94
N LEU A 142 7.21 5.62 -3.55
CA LEU A 142 6.96 5.38 -4.96
C LEU A 142 5.55 4.84 -5.24
N SER A 143 4.86 4.29 -4.23
CA SER A 143 3.52 3.73 -4.40
C SER A 143 2.55 4.69 -5.09
N GLY A 144 2.01 4.26 -6.23
CA GLY A 144 1.13 5.08 -7.07
C GLY A 144 1.84 5.99 -8.06
N LEU A 145 3.17 5.86 -8.22
CA LEU A 145 3.96 6.43 -9.30
C LEU A 145 4.19 5.38 -10.40
N ASP A 146 4.60 5.83 -11.59
CA ASP A 146 5.15 4.94 -12.61
C ASP A 146 6.61 4.63 -12.25
N ASP A 147 6.82 3.57 -11.47
CA ASP A 147 8.13 3.20 -10.93
C ASP A 147 9.13 2.88 -12.06
N ASN A 148 8.62 2.31 -13.15
CA ASN A 148 9.40 2.03 -14.36
C ASN A 148 9.92 3.31 -15.02
N ALA A 149 9.15 4.40 -15.00
CA ALA A 149 9.60 5.69 -15.51
C ALA A 149 10.70 6.31 -14.65
N LEU A 150 10.66 6.13 -13.32
CA LEU A 150 11.66 6.67 -12.40
C LEU A 150 12.99 5.92 -12.48
N ALA A 151 12.96 4.59 -12.43
CA ALA A 151 14.17 3.77 -12.54
C ALA A 151 14.91 4.01 -13.87
N LYS A 152 14.18 4.04 -14.99
CA LYS A 152 14.75 4.27 -16.34
C LYS A 152 15.39 5.64 -16.51
N LYS A 153 14.92 6.66 -15.79
CA LYS A 153 15.47 8.03 -15.85
C LYS A 153 16.75 8.19 -15.02
N GLY A 154 17.14 7.17 -14.24
CA GLY A 154 18.36 7.21 -13.43
C GLY A 154 18.30 8.22 -12.28
N VAL A 155 17.09 8.58 -11.85
CA VAL A 155 16.87 9.54 -10.75
C VAL A 155 16.88 8.89 -9.36
N LEU A 156 16.94 7.56 -9.31
CA LEU A 156 17.02 6.78 -8.08
C LEU A 156 18.40 6.12 -7.93
N MET A 157 18.91 6.11 -6.71
CA MET A 157 20.17 5.49 -6.33
C MET A 157 20.07 3.96 -6.38
N ASP A 158 21.20 3.30 -6.65
CA ASP A 158 21.34 1.86 -6.45
C ASP A 158 21.53 1.54 -4.96
N LEU A 159 20.62 0.71 -4.44
CA LEU A 159 20.50 0.29 -3.05
C LEU A 159 20.89 -1.18 -2.86
N SER A 160 21.51 -1.80 -3.87
CA SER A 160 21.96 -3.20 -3.78
C SER A 160 22.91 -3.43 -2.60
N ASP A 161 23.72 -2.43 -2.22
CA ASP A 161 24.64 -2.52 -1.08
C ASP A 161 23.95 -2.68 0.28
N ILE A 162 22.72 -2.18 0.43
CA ILE A 162 21.92 -2.36 1.65
C ILE A 162 21.00 -3.58 1.59
N VAL A 163 20.56 -3.98 0.39
CA VAL A 163 19.63 -5.11 0.20
C VAL A 163 20.35 -6.46 0.16
N THR A 164 21.47 -6.56 -0.55
CA THR A 164 22.19 -7.83 -0.70
C THR A 164 22.53 -8.50 0.64
N PRO A 165 23.01 -7.79 1.68
CA PRO A 165 23.23 -8.41 2.99
C PRO A 165 21.95 -8.99 3.62
N MET A 166 20.81 -8.30 3.48
CA MET A 166 19.52 -8.77 4.01
C MET A 166 19.03 -10.03 3.27
N GLU A 167 19.22 -10.07 1.95
CA GLU A 167 18.91 -11.25 1.12
C GLU A 167 19.83 -12.44 1.48
N GLU A 168 21.13 -12.22 1.62
CA GLU A 168 22.11 -13.24 1.99
C GLU A 168 21.83 -13.84 3.37
N ASN A 169 21.30 -13.04 4.29
CA ASN A 169 20.85 -13.48 5.61
C ASN A 169 19.47 -14.17 5.60
N GLY A 170 18.76 -14.15 4.47
CA GLY A 170 17.42 -14.73 4.33
C GLY A 170 16.32 -13.94 5.06
N GLU A 171 16.54 -12.64 5.28
CA GLU A 171 15.62 -11.79 6.07
C GLU A 171 14.39 -11.35 5.27
N LEU A 172 14.45 -11.39 3.94
CA LEU A 172 13.44 -10.82 3.05
C LEU A 172 12.65 -11.88 2.28
N LEU A 173 11.41 -11.56 1.92
CA LEU A 173 10.63 -12.33 0.94
C LEU A 173 11.24 -12.12 -0.45
N GLN A 174 12.02 -13.11 -0.89
CA GLN A 174 12.85 -13.03 -2.09
C GLN A 174 12.06 -12.66 -3.35
N ALA A 175 10.88 -13.27 -3.55
CA ALA A 175 10.05 -13.01 -4.74
C ALA A 175 9.59 -11.54 -4.82
N ILE A 176 9.36 -10.90 -3.67
CA ILE A 176 8.92 -9.50 -3.61
C ILE A 176 10.08 -8.57 -3.96
N VAL A 177 11.26 -8.82 -3.37
CA VAL A 177 12.47 -8.03 -3.63
C VAL A 177 12.94 -8.18 -5.08
N ASP A 178 12.94 -9.41 -5.60
CA ASP A 178 13.35 -9.71 -6.98
C ASP A 178 12.41 -9.09 -8.01
N GLY A 179 11.12 -8.97 -7.73
CA GLY A 179 10.18 -8.32 -8.64
C GLY A 179 10.40 -6.81 -8.78
N GLU A 180 11.18 -6.19 -7.90
CA GLU A 180 11.61 -4.78 -8.00
C GLU A 180 13.01 -4.60 -8.61
N LYS A 181 13.74 -5.68 -8.90
CA LYS A 181 15.05 -5.57 -9.53
C LYS A 181 14.90 -5.10 -10.97
N ALA A 182 15.65 -4.05 -11.31
CA ALA A 182 15.72 -3.58 -12.68
C ALA A 182 16.34 -4.65 -13.60
N ALA A 183 16.08 -4.55 -14.91
CA ALA A 183 16.61 -5.49 -15.90
C ALA A 183 18.15 -5.54 -15.96
N ASP A 184 18.85 -4.50 -15.48
CA ASP A 184 20.31 -4.46 -15.36
C ASP A 184 20.83 -5.03 -14.02
N GLY A 185 19.93 -5.53 -13.17
CA GLY A 185 20.21 -6.14 -11.88
C GLY A 185 20.28 -5.18 -10.70
N LYS A 186 20.11 -3.86 -10.91
CA LYS A 186 20.14 -2.89 -9.81
C LYS A 186 18.87 -2.91 -8.98
N GLN A 187 19.03 -2.76 -7.67
CA GLN A 187 17.93 -2.52 -6.74
C GLN A 187 17.75 -1.02 -6.52
N GLN A 188 16.90 -0.36 -7.31
CA GLN A 188 16.62 1.07 -7.14
C GLN A 188 15.33 1.35 -6.37
N ILE A 189 14.47 0.34 -6.28
CA ILE A 189 13.18 0.36 -5.59
C ILE A 189 13.27 -0.65 -4.45
N LEU A 190 12.88 -0.25 -3.25
CA LEU A 190 12.72 -1.14 -2.12
C LEU A 190 11.24 -1.40 -1.87
N PRO A 191 10.77 -2.65 -1.98
CA PRO A 191 9.42 -2.99 -1.58
C PRO A 191 9.38 -3.10 -0.06
N VAL A 192 8.59 -2.24 0.58
CA VAL A 192 8.46 -2.17 2.05
C VAL A 192 7.23 -2.95 2.50
N ARG A 193 6.11 -2.77 1.81
CA ARG A 193 4.82 -3.43 2.09
C ARG A 193 4.15 -3.91 0.80
N PHE A 194 3.38 -4.99 0.92
CA PHE A 194 2.57 -5.51 -0.17
C PHE A 194 1.21 -6.01 0.34
N ALA A 195 0.22 -6.05 -0.54
CA ALA A 195 -1.08 -6.66 -0.32
C ALA A 195 -1.23 -7.96 -1.11
N LEU A 196 -2.15 -8.80 -0.65
CA LEU A 196 -2.49 -10.07 -1.30
C LEU A 196 -3.80 -9.95 -2.08
N PRO A 197 -3.81 -10.30 -3.37
CA PRO A 197 -5.03 -10.57 -4.11
C PRO A 197 -5.56 -11.97 -3.74
N LEU A 198 -6.69 -12.02 -3.06
CA LEU A 198 -7.36 -13.25 -2.69
C LEU A 198 -8.63 -13.44 -3.49
N LEU A 199 -8.84 -14.66 -3.96
CA LEU A 199 -10.14 -15.06 -4.47
C LEU A 199 -10.88 -15.86 -3.39
N LEU A 200 -11.98 -15.27 -2.93
CA LEU A 200 -12.89 -15.86 -1.96
C LEU A 200 -13.98 -16.59 -2.73
N SER A 201 -14.27 -17.83 -2.35
CA SER A 201 -15.38 -18.59 -2.90
C SER A 201 -16.43 -18.82 -1.83
N LYS A 202 -17.70 -18.70 -2.23
CA LYS A 202 -18.85 -19.04 -1.40
C LYS A 202 -18.89 -20.53 -1.07
N GLU A 203 -18.38 -21.36 -1.98
CA GLU A 203 -18.26 -22.81 -1.82
C GLU A 203 -16.80 -23.19 -1.55
N LYS A 204 -16.54 -24.46 -1.21
CA LYS A 204 -15.18 -24.97 -0.97
C LYS A 204 -14.48 -25.37 -2.27
N ARG A 205 -14.25 -24.40 -3.14
CA ARG A 205 -13.69 -24.60 -4.48
C ARG A 205 -12.78 -23.48 -4.97
N ALA A 206 -12.32 -22.59 -4.08
CA ALA A 206 -11.43 -21.49 -4.45
C ALA A 206 -10.16 -21.98 -5.16
N SER A 207 -9.63 -23.15 -4.81
CA SER A 207 -8.48 -23.78 -5.48
C SER A 207 -8.69 -24.12 -6.96
N GLU A 208 -9.93 -24.03 -7.47
CA GLU A 208 -10.24 -24.19 -8.90
C GLU A 208 -10.20 -22.87 -9.67
N MET A 209 -9.96 -21.75 -8.99
CA MET A 209 -10.08 -20.38 -9.50
C MET A 209 -8.81 -19.57 -9.17
N THR A 210 -7.64 -20.19 -9.39
CA THR A 210 -6.33 -19.66 -9.00
C THR A 210 -5.78 -18.58 -9.92
N ASP A 211 -6.34 -18.44 -11.13
CA ASP A 211 -5.87 -17.56 -12.18
C ASP A 211 -7.04 -17.20 -13.12
N LEU A 212 -6.82 -16.29 -14.06
CA LEU A 212 -7.88 -15.80 -14.95
C LEU A 212 -8.50 -16.92 -15.79
N ALA A 213 -7.69 -17.84 -16.31
CA ALA A 213 -8.15 -18.97 -17.12
C ALA A 213 -8.97 -19.97 -16.29
N ALA A 214 -8.51 -20.27 -15.07
CA ALA A 214 -9.18 -21.15 -14.12
C ALA A 214 -10.52 -20.54 -13.66
N LEU A 215 -10.55 -19.22 -13.40
CA LEU A 215 -11.76 -18.49 -13.08
C LEU A 215 -12.77 -18.52 -14.22
N ALA A 216 -12.33 -18.28 -15.47
CA ALA A 216 -13.19 -18.39 -16.65
C ALA A 216 -13.78 -19.80 -16.81
N LYS A 217 -12.99 -20.84 -16.57
CA LYS A 217 -13.46 -22.23 -16.60
C LYS A 217 -14.45 -22.55 -15.47
N ALA A 218 -14.24 -22.01 -14.27
CA ALA A 218 -15.18 -22.15 -13.17
C ALA A 218 -16.49 -21.40 -13.43
N ALA A 219 -16.45 -20.28 -14.13
CA ALA A 219 -17.62 -19.51 -14.55
C ALA A 219 -18.61 -20.37 -15.34
N GLU A 220 -18.13 -21.14 -16.33
CA GLU A 220 -18.97 -22.04 -17.14
C GLU A 220 -19.64 -23.17 -16.34
N GLN A 221 -19.13 -23.46 -15.14
CA GLN A 221 -19.61 -24.52 -14.25
C GLN A 221 -20.43 -23.97 -13.09
N THR A 222 -20.69 -22.67 -13.08
CA THR A 222 -21.36 -21.98 -11.98
C THR A 222 -22.80 -21.69 -12.37
N ASP A 223 -23.74 -22.16 -11.54
CA ASP A 223 -25.13 -21.76 -11.66
C ASP A 223 -25.32 -20.37 -11.03
N GLY A 224 -25.80 -19.41 -11.82
CA GLY A 224 -26.02 -18.03 -11.39
C GLY A 224 -24.82 -17.11 -11.67
N SER A 225 -24.77 -15.97 -10.98
CA SER A 225 -23.74 -14.96 -11.15
C SER A 225 -22.46 -15.34 -10.41
N LEU A 226 -21.33 -15.41 -11.12
CA LEU A 226 -20.03 -15.73 -10.54
C LEU A 226 -19.52 -14.58 -9.67
N LEU A 227 -19.43 -13.35 -10.21
CA LEU A 227 -18.84 -12.17 -9.55
C LEU A 227 -19.87 -11.07 -9.20
N GLY A 228 -21.17 -11.30 -9.44
CA GLY A 228 -22.20 -10.29 -9.20
C GLY A 228 -22.20 -9.20 -10.28
N THR A 229 -22.52 -7.97 -9.89
CA THR A 229 -22.75 -6.84 -10.80
C THR A 229 -21.47 -6.07 -11.14
N PHE A 230 -21.11 -6.03 -12.42
CA PHE A 230 -19.92 -5.36 -12.96
C PHE A 230 -20.27 -4.59 -14.23
N THR A 231 -19.59 -3.47 -14.51
CA THR A 231 -19.47 -2.94 -15.86
C THR A 231 -18.28 -3.57 -16.59
N GLY A 232 -18.17 -3.31 -17.90
CA GLY A 232 -17.00 -3.72 -18.65
C GLY A 232 -15.72 -3.00 -18.22
N GLU A 233 -15.83 -1.77 -17.73
CA GLU A 233 -14.69 -1.01 -17.20
C GLU A 233 -14.22 -1.62 -15.87
N ASP A 234 -15.14 -1.97 -14.96
CA ASP A 234 -14.78 -2.60 -13.68
C ASP A 234 -14.03 -3.93 -13.87
N LEU A 235 -14.44 -4.76 -14.86
CA LEU A 235 -13.72 -6.00 -15.17
C LEU A 235 -12.31 -5.74 -15.70
N VAL A 236 -12.13 -4.70 -16.52
CA VAL A 236 -10.80 -4.30 -16.99
C VAL A 236 -9.96 -3.83 -15.83
N GLU A 237 -10.46 -2.91 -15.01
CA GLU A 237 -9.74 -2.36 -13.86
C GLU A 237 -9.35 -3.45 -12.86
N THR A 238 -10.26 -4.40 -12.61
CA THR A 238 -10.03 -5.52 -11.69
C THR A 238 -8.96 -6.46 -12.18
N PHE A 239 -9.01 -6.89 -13.45
CA PHE A 239 -8.18 -8.01 -13.93
C PHE A 239 -6.92 -7.57 -14.72
N ALA A 240 -6.89 -6.37 -15.29
CA ALA A 240 -5.74 -5.89 -16.05
C ALA A 240 -4.41 -5.94 -15.29
N PRO A 241 -4.34 -5.59 -13.98
CA PRO A 241 -3.07 -5.61 -13.26
C PRO A 241 -2.36 -6.97 -13.25
N TYR A 242 -3.11 -8.06 -13.40
CA TYR A 242 -2.56 -9.42 -13.37
C TYR A 242 -2.00 -9.86 -14.72
N PHE A 243 -2.65 -9.51 -15.83
CA PHE A 243 -2.17 -9.90 -17.17
C PHE A 243 -1.31 -8.82 -17.84
N MET A 244 -1.23 -7.60 -17.27
CA MET A 244 -0.41 -6.51 -17.80
C MET A 244 1.04 -6.93 -18.08
N PRO A 245 1.75 -7.64 -17.17
CA PRO A 245 3.12 -8.10 -17.42
C PRO A 245 3.23 -9.10 -18.58
N ASP A 246 2.16 -9.84 -18.87
CA ASP A 246 2.14 -10.87 -19.90
C ASP A 246 1.81 -10.31 -21.30
N ILE A 247 1.08 -9.20 -21.37
CA ILE A 247 0.70 -8.55 -22.63
C ILE A 247 1.66 -7.45 -23.06
N ILE A 248 2.56 -6.97 -22.19
CA ILE A 248 3.60 -5.99 -22.54
C ILE A 248 4.96 -6.67 -22.51
N LYS A 249 5.59 -6.81 -23.67
CA LYS A 249 6.93 -7.40 -23.79
C LYS A 249 7.80 -6.57 -24.71
N ASP A 250 9.03 -6.26 -24.27
CA ASP A 250 10.02 -5.55 -25.07
C ASP A 250 9.47 -4.30 -25.76
N LYS A 251 8.71 -3.47 -25.02
CA LYS A 251 8.08 -2.24 -25.55
C LYS A 251 7.05 -2.50 -26.67
N GLN A 252 6.43 -3.69 -26.68
CA GLN A 252 5.41 -4.07 -27.64
C GLN A 252 4.26 -4.80 -26.96
N LEU A 253 3.07 -4.65 -27.55
CA LEU A 253 1.88 -5.39 -27.15
C LEU A 253 1.93 -6.80 -27.74
N ASP A 254 1.88 -7.82 -26.89
CA ASP A 254 1.69 -9.22 -27.30
C ASP A 254 0.20 -9.44 -27.60
N THR A 255 -0.14 -9.38 -28.88
CA THR A 255 -1.54 -9.49 -29.35
C THR A 255 -2.12 -10.88 -29.18
N GLU A 256 -1.30 -11.93 -29.15
CA GLU A 256 -1.77 -13.31 -28.94
C GLU A 256 -2.12 -13.56 -27.48
N LYS A 257 -1.30 -13.05 -26.56
CA LYS A 257 -1.62 -13.04 -25.13
C LYS A 257 -2.84 -12.18 -24.85
N LEU A 258 -2.91 -10.98 -25.41
CA LEU A 258 -4.09 -10.12 -25.28
C LEU A 258 -5.36 -10.82 -25.80
N ARG A 259 -5.28 -11.50 -26.95
CA ARG A 259 -6.41 -12.27 -27.49
C ARG A 259 -6.93 -13.30 -26.49
N THR A 260 -6.01 -14.06 -25.89
CA THR A 260 -6.32 -15.13 -24.93
C THR A 260 -7.04 -14.57 -23.71
N VAL A 261 -6.47 -13.54 -23.08
CA VAL A 261 -7.06 -12.95 -21.85
C VAL A 261 -8.38 -12.26 -22.10
N LEU A 262 -8.58 -11.63 -23.27
CA LEU A 262 -9.86 -11.05 -23.64
C LEU A 262 -10.95 -12.13 -23.78
N GLN A 263 -10.62 -13.30 -24.33
CA GLN A 263 -11.58 -14.41 -24.41
C GLN A 263 -11.94 -14.94 -23.02
N GLU A 264 -10.97 -15.06 -22.12
CA GLU A 264 -11.21 -15.45 -20.72
C GLU A 264 -12.10 -14.42 -20.00
N LEU A 265 -11.82 -13.12 -20.16
CA LEU A 265 -12.67 -12.05 -19.63
C LEU A 265 -14.08 -12.05 -20.22
N GLN A 266 -14.24 -12.37 -21.51
CA GLN A 266 -15.56 -12.51 -22.11
C GLN A 266 -16.34 -13.67 -21.49
N THR A 267 -15.70 -14.80 -21.22
CA THR A 267 -16.32 -15.93 -20.52
C THR A 267 -16.74 -15.54 -19.11
N ILE A 268 -15.89 -14.83 -18.36
CA ILE A 268 -16.22 -14.33 -17.02
C ILE A 268 -17.40 -13.35 -17.10
N ALA A 269 -17.34 -12.35 -18.00
CA ALA A 269 -18.40 -11.37 -18.19
C ALA A 269 -19.75 -12.00 -18.53
N ALA A 270 -19.76 -13.08 -19.30
CA ALA A 270 -20.99 -13.82 -19.62
C ALA A 270 -21.65 -14.47 -18.39
N HIS A 271 -20.93 -14.62 -17.29
CA HIS A 271 -21.39 -15.17 -16.02
C HIS A 271 -21.37 -14.12 -14.89
N CYS A 272 -21.30 -12.84 -15.22
CA CYS A 272 -21.54 -11.73 -14.31
C CYS A 272 -22.89 -11.08 -14.62
N ASP A 273 -23.44 -10.36 -13.66
CA ASP A 273 -24.60 -9.48 -13.89
C ASP A 273 -24.13 -8.18 -14.56
N MET A 274 -23.76 -8.28 -15.83
CA MET A 274 -23.18 -7.15 -16.58
C MET A 274 -24.17 -5.99 -16.74
N VAL A 275 -23.73 -4.80 -16.37
CA VAL A 275 -24.44 -3.54 -16.58
C VAL A 275 -23.61 -2.58 -17.43
N GLU A 276 -24.26 -1.77 -18.27
CA GLU A 276 -23.52 -0.74 -19.04
C GLU A 276 -23.02 0.40 -18.16
N LYS A 277 -23.78 0.71 -17.11
CA LYS A 277 -23.52 1.78 -16.16
C LYS A 277 -24.35 1.55 -14.90
N TYR A 278 -23.82 2.01 -13.78
CA TYR A 278 -24.54 1.98 -12.51
C TYR A 278 -25.71 2.97 -12.49
N LYS A 279 -26.81 2.58 -11.85
CA LYS A 279 -27.80 3.57 -11.41
C LYS A 279 -27.25 4.32 -10.20
N LYS A 280 -27.84 5.48 -9.88
CA LYS A 280 -27.43 6.28 -8.73
C LYS A 280 -27.45 5.44 -7.44
N GLY A 281 -26.30 5.29 -6.81
CA GLY A 281 -26.12 4.55 -5.55
C GLY A 281 -25.79 3.06 -5.73
N GLU A 282 -25.80 2.55 -6.96
CA GLU A 282 -25.25 1.23 -7.28
C GLU A 282 -23.74 1.36 -7.54
N ARG A 283 -23.01 0.27 -7.32
CA ARG A 283 -21.56 0.14 -7.53
C ARG A 283 -21.22 -1.29 -7.90
N ALA A 284 -19.97 -1.55 -8.27
CA ALA A 284 -19.48 -2.90 -8.48
C ALA A 284 -19.70 -3.76 -7.23
N SER A 285 -20.04 -5.01 -7.49
CA SER A 285 -20.13 -6.02 -6.46
C SER A 285 -18.76 -6.25 -5.82
N ASN A 286 -18.74 -6.41 -4.50
CA ASN A 286 -17.53 -6.65 -3.72
C ASN A 286 -17.79 -7.73 -2.64
N GLU A 287 -16.83 -7.94 -1.74
CA GLU A 287 -16.87 -9.01 -0.74
C GLU A 287 -18.11 -8.96 0.17
N TRP A 288 -18.69 -7.77 0.38
CA TRP A 288 -19.97 -7.59 1.10
C TRP A 288 -21.15 -8.31 0.44
N ASN A 289 -21.08 -8.52 -0.88
CA ASN A 289 -22.14 -9.14 -1.66
C ASN A 289 -21.94 -10.66 -1.84
N LEU A 290 -20.82 -11.25 -1.37
CA LEU A 290 -20.55 -12.68 -1.51
C LEU A 290 -21.66 -13.57 -0.89
N PRO A 291 -22.20 -13.27 0.31
CA PRO A 291 -23.26 -14.09 0.88
C PRO A 291 -24.58 -13.99 0.12
N SER A 292 -24.88 -12.87 -0.56
CA SER A 292 -26.19 -12.62 -1.17
C SER A 292 -26.26 -12.81 -2.69
N ALA A 293 -25.26 -12.36 -3.45
CA ALA A 293 -25.44 -12.09 -4.88
C ALA A 293 -24.49 -12.85 -5.83
N MET A 294 -23.41 -13.43 -5.33
CA MET A 294 -22.38 -14.02 -6.19
C MET A 294 -21.78 -15.31 -5.61
N GLN A 295 -20.89 -15.97 -6.36
CA GLN A 295 -20.27 -17.25 -5.99
C GLN A 295 -18.77 -17.15 -5.69
N ALA A 296 -18.11 -16.13 -6.22
CA ALA A 296 -16.73 -15.81 -5.92
C ALA A 296 -16.50 -14.30 -5.99
N VAL A 297 -15.47 -13.81 -5.29
CA VAL A 297 -15.05 -12.41 -5.35
C VAL A 297 -13.54 -12.35 -5.27
N LEU A 298 -12.95 -11.47 -6.07
CA LEU A 298 -11.55 -11.10 -5.96
C LEU A 298 -11.47 -9.88 -5.03
N CYS A 299 -10.77 -10.00 -3.90
CA CYS A 299 -10.50 -8.90 -2.99
C CYS A 299 -8.99 -8.72 -2.78
N GLN A 300 -8.63 -7.61 -2.16
CA GLN A 300 -7.27 -7.31 -1.74
C GLN A 300 -7.26 -7.21 -0.22
N ILE A 301 -6.31 -7.90 0.42
CA ILE A 301 -6.05 -7.76 1.86
C ILE A 301 -4.67 -7.16 2.10
N SER A 302 -4.58 -6.16 2.98
CA SER A 302 -3.38 -5.35 3.22
C SER A 302 -2.84 -5.54 4.64
N GLY A 303 -2.76 -6.80 5.09
CA GLY A 303 -2.29 -7.18 6.42
C GLY A 303 -3.20 -8.22 7.07
N PHE A 304 -2.79 -8.73 8.23
CA PHE A 304 -3.60 -9.68 8.99
C PHE A 304 -4.80 -9.00 9.64
N ASN A 305 -4.67 -7.75 10.08
CA ASN A 305 -5.80 -7.01 10.65
C ASN A 305 -6.91 -6.77 9.62
N ASP A 306 -6.52 -6.46 8.37
CA ASP A 306 -7.45 -6.25 7.26
C ASP A 306 -8.17 -7.56 6.87
N ALA A 307 -7.41 -8.66 6.80
CA ALA A 307 -7.94 -9.98 6.43
C ALA A 307 -9.02 -10.55 7.39
N MET A 308 -9.14 -10.01 8.61
CA MET A 308 -10.16 -10.45 9.58
C MET A 308 -11.58 -10.35 9.01
N PHE A 309 -11.86 -9.31 8.22
CA PHE A 309 -13.18 -9.10 7.63
C PHE A 309 -13.52 -10.14 6.56
N ASP A 310 -12.61 -10.36 5.62
CA ASP A 310 -12.74 -11.37 4.56
C ASP A 310 -12.87 -12.79 5.11
N LEU A 311 -12.09 -13.11 6.13
CA LEU A 311 -12.17 -14.41 6.82
C LEU A 311 -13.50 -14.58 7.57
N ALA A 312 -14.06 -13.51 8.14
CA ALA A 312 -15.38 -13.55 8.74
C ALA A 312 -16.46 -13.87 7.69
N ILE A 313 -16.38 -13.26 6.50
CA ILE A 313 -17.28 -13.56 5.38
C ILE A 313 -17.14 -15.02 4.94
N ILE A 314 -15.91 -15.52 4.78
CA ILE A 314 -15.65 -16.92 4.42
C ILE A 314 -16.23 -17.89 5.46
N ASN A 315 -16.08 -17.58 6.75
CA ASN A 315 -16.66 -18.38 7.83
C ASN A 315 -18.20 -18.36 7.78
N LEU A 316 -18.82 -17.21 7.50
CA LEU A 316 -20.27 -17.05 7.37
C LEU A 316 -20.83 -17.92 6.23
N VAL A 317 -20.23 -17.85 5.04
CA VAL A 317 -20.68 -18.61 3.86
C VAL A 317 -20.22 -20.07 3.90
N LYS A 318 -19.32 -20.43 4.83
CA LYS A 318 -18.67 -21.75 4.95
C LYS A 318 -17.86 -22.14 3.71
N GLY A 319 -17.32 -21.13 3.03
CA GLY A 319 -16.55 -21.25 1.82
C GLY A 319 -15.06 -21.49 2.07
N ASP A 320 -14.24 -21.13 1.10
CA ASP A 320 -12.79 -21.08 1.20
C ASP A 320 -12.19 -19.98 0.31
N TYR A 321 -10.87 -19.84 0.33
CA TYR A 321 -10.14 -18.82 -0.42
C TYR A 321 -8.83 -19.37 -0.97
N THR A 322 -8.30 -18.73 -2.02
CA THR A 322 -6.98 -18.99 -2.59
C THR A 322 -6.29 -17.67 -2.94
N SER A 323 -4.97 -17.69 -3.07
CA SER A 323 -4.24 -16.62 -3.75
C SER A 323 -4.63 -16.59 -5.23
N PHE A 324 -4.85 -15.41 -5.78
CA PHE A 324 -5.11 -15.22 -7.20
C PHE A 324 -3.83 -14.86 -7.95
N GLU A 325 -3.58 -15.52 -9.08
CA GLU A 325 -2.42 -15.37 -9.97
C GLU A 325 -1.06 -15.58 -9.29
N ASN A 326 -1.08 -16.13 -8.07
CA ASN A 326 0.08 -16.19 -7.18
C ASN A 326 0.82 -14.83 -7.10
N ALA A 327 0.01 -13.77 -7.11
CA ALA A 327 0.46 -12.40 -7.32
C ALA A 327 0.51 -11.60 -6.01
N TYR A 328 1.22 -10.48 -6.05
CA TYR A 328 1.26 -9.50 -4.96
C TYR A 328 1.11 -8.08 -5.52
N ILE A 329 0.56 -7.20 -4.70
CA ILE A 329 0.32 -5.80 -5.03
C ILE A 329 1.22 -4.95 -4.13
N PRO A 330 2.27 -4.29 -4.65
CA PRO A 330 3.03 -3.35 -3.84
C PRO A 330 2.14 -2.23 -3.29
N THR A 331 2.27 -1.94 -2.00
CA THR A 331 1.49 -0.90 -1.31
C THR A 331 2.37 0.18 -0.73
N VAL A 332 3.59 -0.15 -0.33
CA VAL A 332 4.64 0.81 0.07
C VAL A 332 5.95 0.44 -0.60
N GLU A 333 6.40 1.29 -1.51
CA GLU A 333 7.70 1.21 -2.17
C GLU A 333 8.48 2.49 -1.89
N ILE A 334 9.80 2.40 -1.72
CA ILE A 334 10.66 3.57 -1.54
C ILE A 334 11.87 3.56 -2.47
N GLY A 335 12.33 4.73 -2.86
CA GLY A 335 13.60 4.96 -3.54
C GLY A 335 14.37 6.10 -2.87
N VAL A 336 15.70 6.10 -3.04
CA VAL A 336 16.56 7.19 -2.60
C VAL A 336 16.91 8.05 -3.80
N ASN A 337 16.74 9.38 -3.69
CA ASN A 337 17.07 10.31 -4.76
C ASN A 337 18.57 10.23 -5.09
N ALA A 338 18.91 9.99 -6.37
CA ALA A 338 20.29 9.87 -6.81
C ALA A 338 21.12 11.15 -6.60
N ASN A 339 20.46 12.31 -6.47
CA ASN A 339 21.09 13.62 -6.30
C ASN A 339 21.03 14.15 -4.85
N THR A 340 20.57 13.35 -3.89
CA THR A 340 20.56 13.75 -2.47
C THR A 340 21.97 14.17 -2.00
N LYS A 341 22.01 15.19 -1.14
CA LYS A 341 23.24 15.63 -0.47
C LYS A 341 23.55 14.81 0.80
N GLN A 342 22.66 13.89 1.18
CA GLN A 342 22.71 13.10 2.42
C GLN A 342 22.59 11.60 2.13
N ALA A 343 23.31 11.12 1.11
CA ALA A 343 23.24 9.75 0.61
C ALA A 343 23.35 8.69 1.71
N ASP A 344 24.35 8.80 2.59
CA ASP A 344 24.58 7.82 3.66
C ASP A 344 23.39 7.77 4.64
N LEU A 345 22.87 8.94 5.04
CA LEU A 345 21.74 9.05 5.95
C LEU A 345 20.43 8.55 5.31
N ALA A 346 20.22 8.85 4.03
CA ALA A 346 19.05 8.40 3.28
C ALA A 346 19.06 6.88 3.07
N LYS A 347 20.23 6.28 2.79
CA LYS A 347 20.41 4.83 2.74
C LYS A 347 20.19 4.17 4.10
N GLU A 348 20.71 4.78 5.17
CA GLU A 348 20.49 4.29 6.53
C GLU A 348 19.00 4.27 6.89
N PHE A 349 18.27 5.34 6.56
CA PHE A 349 16.82 5.38 6.74
C PHE A 349 16.10 4.34 5.88
N ALA A 350 16.47 4.21 4.60
CA ALA A 350 15.86 3.22 3.71
C ALA A 350 16.07 1.78 4.22
N ALA A 351 17.26 1.46 4.73
CA ALA A 351 17.53 0.18 5.39
C ALA A 351 16.73 0.02 6.70
N PHE A 352 16.59 1.09 7.48
CA PHE A 352 15.83 1.09 8.73
C PHE A 352 14.33 0.83 8.51
N VAL A 353 13.74 1.38 7.43
CA VAL A 353 12.35 1.10 7.02
C VAL A 353 12.11 -0.40 6.77
N MET A 354 13.14 -1.14 6.34
CA MET A 354 13.08 -2.60 6.11
C MET A 354 13.27 -3.44 7.38
N SER A 355 13.64 -2.80 8.50
CA SER A 355 13.95 -3.50 9.74
C SER A 355 12.70 -3.97 10.48
N ARG A 356 12.88 -4.97 11.33
CA ARG A 356 11.83 -5.46 12.23
C ARG A 356 11.24 -4.39 13.14
N GLU A 357 12.04 -3.43 13.57
CA GLU A 357 11.55 -2.34 14.44
C GLU A 357 10.46 -1.49 13.79
N VAL A 358 10.47 -1.41 12.46
CA VAL A 358 9.43 -0.75 11.67
C VAL A 358 8.37 -1.76 11.22
N GLN A 359 8.80 -2.90 10.68
CA GLN A 359 7.92 -3.85 9.99
C GLN A 359 7.13 -4.80 10.90
N ASP A 360 7.48 -4.91 12.19
CA ASP A 360 6.72 -5.72 13.15
C ASP A 360 5.27 -5.22 13.32
N GLY A 361 4.99 -3.94 13.02
CA GLY A 361 3.63 -3.39 13.06
C GLY A 361 2.76 -3.75 11.84
N ASP A 362 1.46 -3.94 12.09
CA ASP A 362 0.40 -4.07 11.07
C ASP A 362 -0.46 -2.80 11.11
N PHE A 363 -0.33 -1.97 10.07
CA PHE A 363 -0.95 -0.64 9.99
C PHE A 363 -2.02 -0.51 8.90
N TYR A 364 -2.56 -1.63 8.41
CA TYR A 364 -3.50 -1.68 7.27
C TYR A 364 -2.92 -1.17 5.94
N ASP A 365 -1.61 -1.01 5.85
CA ASP A 365 -0.89 -0.55 4.66
C ASP A 365 -0.07 -1.67 3.99
N GLY A 366 -0.28 -2.93 4.39
CA GLY A 366 0.28 -4.13 3.76
C GLY A 366 1.03 -5.07 4.71
N PHE A 367 1.25 -6.29 4.22
CA PHE A 367 2.14 -7.27 4.83
C PHE A 367 3.61 -6.82 4.76
N PRO A 368 4.42 -7.15 5.78
CA PRO A 368 5.84 -6.81 5.79
C PRO A 368 6.63 -7.70 4.81
N VAL A 369 7.64 -7.13 4.16
CA VAL A 369 8.60 -7.88 3.33
C VAL A 369 9.64 -8.63 4.18
N ASN A 370 9.88 -8.17 5.41
CA ASN A 370 10.72 -8.86 6.38
C ASN A 370 10.03 -10.15 6.86
N LYS A 371 10.67 -11.29 6.62
CA LYS A 371 10.14 -12.62 6.94
C LYS A 371 9.92 -12.86 8.42
N GLU A 372 10.82 -12.38 9.26
CA GLU A 372 10.66 -12.53 10.71
C GLU A 372 9.50 -11.68 11.24
N SER A 373 9.32 -10.47 10.70
CA SER A 373 8.15 -9.64 11.02
C SER A 373 6.85 -10.30 10.54
N LEU A 374 6.83 -10.87 9.33
CA LEU A 374 5.67 -11.63 8.83
C LEU A 374 5.33 -12.79 9.77
N HIS A 375 6.32 -13.63 10.09
CA HIS A 375 6.15 -14.78 10.96
C HIS A 375 5.71 -14.39 12.38
N MET A 376 6.27 -13.31 12.92
CA MET A 376 5.87 -12.79 14.22
C MET A 376 4.39 -12.38 14.20
N GLN A 377 3.95 -11.68 13.14
CA GLN A 377 2.58 -11.21 13.01
C GLN A 377 1.55 -12.34 12.98
N VAL A 378 1.87 -13.53 12.47
CA VAL A 378 0.98 -14.72 12.51
C VAL A 378 0.50 -15.02 13.93
N SER A 379 1.35 -14.79 14.93
CA SER A 379 1.09 -15.14 16.33
C SER A 379 0.49 -14.01 17.19
N LEU A 380 0.30 -12.81 16.64
CA LEU A 380 -0.21 -11.67 17.40
C LEU A 380 -1.66 -11.88 17.86
N ASP A 381 -1.93 -11.56 19.12
CA ASP A 381 -3.29 -11.45 19.64
C ASP A 381 -3.98 -10.23 19.03
N ARG A 382 -5.11 -10.47 18.37
CA ARG A 382 -5.91 -9.45 17.67
C ARG A 382 -7.27 -9.22 18.32
N SER A 383 -7.45 -9.63 19.57
CA SER A 383 -8.72 -9.47 20.30
C SER A 383 -9.21 -8.02 20.36
N ASP A 384 -8.29 -7.04 20.43
CA ASP A 384 -8.63 -5.61 20.44
C ASP A 384 -9.11 -5.08 19.07
N TYR A 385 -8.92 -5.84 17.99
CA TYR A 385 -9.39 -5.51 16.64
C TYR A 385 -10.72 -6.21 16.30
N ALA A 386 -11.28 -6.99 17.22
CA ALA A 386 -12.56 -7.64 17.01
C ALA A 386 -13.67 -6.60 16.80
N ALA A 387 -14.56 -6.87 15.87
CA ALA A 387 -15.64 -5.95 15.50
C ALA A 387 -16.93 -6.71 15.22
N TYR A 388 -18.03 -5.97 15.12
CA TYR A 388 -19.33 -6.49 14.75
C TYR A 388 -19.98 -5.59 13.71
N THR A 389 -20.57 -6.20 12.69
CA THR A 389 -21.37 -5.51 11.67
C THR A 389 -22.57 -6.37 11.26
N THR A 390 -23.38 -5.88 10.32
CA THR A 390 -24.39 -6.67 9.62
C THR A 390 -24.05 -6.78 8.14
N ILE A 391 -24.44 -7.89 7.52
CA ILE A 391 -24.21 -8.18 6.10
C ILE A 391 -25.47 -8.82 5.50
N GLU A 392 -25.73 -8.54 4.23
CA GLU A 392 -26.91 -9.09 3.54
C GLU A 392 -26.70 -10.56 3.15
N GLY A 393 -27.66 -11.43 3.47
CA GLY A 393 -27.67 -12.83 3.08
C GLY A 393 -28.47 -13.11 1.80
N ALA A 394 -28.47 -14.37 1.35
CA ALA A 394 -29.10 -14.84 0.10
C ALA A 394 -30.58 -14.43 -0.08
N ASP A 395 -31.34 -14.29 1.00
CA ASP A 395 -32.77 -13.94 0.96
C ASP A 395 -33.04 -12.44 1.23
N GLY A 396 -31.99 -11.59 1.18
CA GLY A 396 -32.08 -10.15 1.49
C GLY A 396 -32.22 -9.84 2.98
N GLN A 397 -32.02 -10.85 3.84
CA GLN A 397 -32.02 -10.69 5.29
C GLN A 397 -30.69 -10.12 5.78
N GLU A 398 -30.73 -9.24 6.78
CA GLU A 398 -29.52 -8.82 7.49
C GLU A 398 -29.08 -9.93 8.46
N ILE A 399 -27.82 -10.35 8.33
CA ILE A 399 -27.16 -11.33 9.18
C ILE A 399 -26.10 -10.60 10.01
N GLY A 400 -26.03 -10.89 11.30
CA GLY A 400 -24.94 -10.40 12.15
C GLY A 400 -23.62 -11.07 11.75
N LEU A 401 -22.56 -10.27 11.63
CA LEU A 401 -21.22 -10.73 11.30
C LEU A 401 -20.26 -10.33 12.41
N ASP A 402 -19.84 -11.32 13.19
CA ASP A 402 -18.76 -11.20 14.16
C ASP A 402 -17.42 -11.30 13.42
N ILE A 403 -16.61 -10.25 13.53
CA ILE A 403 -15.25 -10.18 12.99
C ILE A 403 -14.31 -10.54 14.14
N GLU A 404 -14.03 -11.83 14.26
CA GLU A 404 -13.20 -12.39 15.33
C GLU A 404 -11.71 -12.38 14.98
N PRO A 405 -10.81 -12.45 15.97
CA PRO A 405 -9.38 -12.64 15.73
C PRO A 405 -9.10 -13.84 14.81
N ILE A 406 -8.10 -13.69 13.93
CA ILE A 406 -7.72 -14.73 12.98
C ILE A 406 -7.36 -16.03 13.73
N LYS A 407 -7.92 -17.14 13.26
CA LYS A 407 -7.59 -18.48 13.77
C LYS A 407 -6.19 -18.87 13.30
N ALA A 408 -5.43 -19.56 14.14
CA ALA A 408 -4.07 -19.99 13.81
C ALA A 408 -3.95 -20.67 12.43
N ALA A 409 -4.87 -21.57 12.08
CA ALA A 409 -4.85 -22.25 10.78
C ALA A 409 -5.03 -21.31 9.57
N ASP A 410 -5.81 -20.22 9.73
CA ASP A 410 -5.97 -19.20 8.69
C ASP A 410 -4.74 -18.29 8.63
N ALA A 411 -4.16 -17.93 9.79
CA ALA A 411 -2.94 -17.14 9.85
C ALA A 411 -1.74 -17.89 9.20
N ASP A 412 -1.56 -19.18 9.54
CA ASP A 412 -0.54 -20.05 8.94
C ASP A 412 -0.75 -20.19 7.42
N LYS A 413 -2.01 -20.26 6.97
CA LYS A 413 -2.33 -20.35 5.54
C LYS A 413 -2.01 -19.05 4.81
N LEU A 414 -2.28 -17.88 5.40
CA LEU A 414 -1.92 -16.58 4.83
C LEU A 414 -0.40 -16.40 4.76
N GLU A 415 0.34 -16.80 5.80
CA GLU A 415 1.81 -16.80 5.77
C GLU A 415 2.34 -17.69 4.63
N ALA A 416 1.82 -18.91 4.50
CA ALA A 416 2.21 -19.81 3.43
C ALA A 416 1.89 -19.24 2.02
N ILE A 417 0.79 -18.48 1.89
CA ILE A 417 0.47 -17.75 0.66
C ILE A 417 1.55 -16.68 0.40
N CYS A 418 1.89 -15.85 1.39
CA CYS A 418 2.94 -14.83 1.28
C CYS A 418 4.28 -15.41 0.82
N ASP A 419 4.68 -16.56 1.37
CA ASP A 419 5.91 -17.26 0.99
C ASP A 419 5.89 -17.84 -0.44
N SER A 420 4.69 -18.10 -0.98
CA SER A 420 4.52 -18.74 -2.29
C SER A 420 4.46 -17.77 -3.46
N LEU A 421 4.27 -16.47 -3.20
CA LEU A 421 4.05 -15.45 -4.23
C LEU A 421 5.20 -15.39 -5.24
N SER A 422 4.88 -15.04 -6.48
CA SER A 422 5.86 -15.04 -7.58
C SER A 422 5.69 -13.93 -8.61
N LYS A 423 4.59 -13.17 -8.57
CA LYS A 423 4.21 -12.24 -9.65
C LYS A 423 3.80 -10.87 -9.09
N LYS A 424 4.55 -9.82 -9.43
CA LYS A 424 4.12 -8.44 -9.19
C LYS A 424 2.95 -8.08 -10.10
N THR A 425 1.87 -7.53 -9.55
CA THR A 425 0.85 -6.87 -10.37
C THR A 425 1.38 -5.57 -10.95
N VAL A 426 1.06 -5.26 -12.21
CA VAL A 426 1.54 -4.04 -12.89
C VAL A 426 0.37 -3.22 -13.39
N LYS A 427 0.34 -1.93 -13.03
CA LYS A 427 -0.59 -0.96 -13.59
C LYS A 427 0.15 -0.04 -14.56
N ASP A 428 -0.14 -0.17 -15.85
CA ASP A 428 0.27 0.78 -16.87
C ASP A 428 -0.94 1.66 -17.21
N ALA A 429 -0.95 2.90 -16.73
CA ALA A 429 -2.11 3.79 -16.85
C ALA A 429 -2.50 4.04 -18.31
N LYS A 430 -1.53 4.08 -19.24
CA LYS A 430 -1.81 4.36 -20.64
C LYS A 430 -2.37 3.14 -21.36
N VAL A 431 -1.86 1.95 -21.06
CA VAL A 431 -2.42 0.70 -21.61
C VAL A 431 -3.79 0.42 -20.99
N LEU A 432 -3.96 0.64 -19.68
CA LEU A 432 -5.24 0.49 -18.99
C LEU A 432 -6.32 1.40 -19.60
N GLU A 433 -6.00 2.68 -19.86
CA GLU A 433 -6.92 3.62 -20.51
C GLU A 433 -7.39 3.10 -21.88
N GLU A 434 -6.50 2.51 -22.68
CA GLU A 434 -6.88 1.96 -24.00
C GLU A 434 -7.68 0.65 -23.88
N LEU A 435 -7.42 -0.17 -22.86
CA LEU A 435 -8.24 -1.33 -22.53
C LEU A 435 -9.66 -0.92 -22.13
N GLU A 436 -9.81 0.04 -21.21
CA GLU A 436 -11.10 0.55 -20.74
C GLU A 436 -11.94 1.15 -21.87
N LYS A 437 -11.31 1.81 -22.85
CA LYS A 437 -12.03 2.33 -24.03
C LYS A 437 -12.53 1.23 -24.97
N ALA A 438 -11.74 0.17 -25.16
CA ALA A 438 -11.96 -0.79 -26.25
C ALA A 438 -12.71 -2.05 -25.81
N VAL A 439 -12.43 -2.56 -24.62
CA VAL A 439 -12.88 -3.88 -24.13
C VAL A 439 -14.36 -3.93 -23.74
N PRO A 440 -14.99 -2.93 -23.10
CA PRO A 440 -16.39 -3.02 -22.69
C PRO A 440 -17.36 -3.35 -23.83
N ALA A 441 -17.12 -2.79 -25.02
CA ALA A 441 -17.94 -3.10 -26.20
C ALA A 441 -17.81 -4.55 -26.65
N TYR A 442 -16.63 -5.16 -26.50
CA TYR A 442 -16.40 -6.57 -26.82
C TYR A 442 -17.04 -7.50 -25.79
N LEU A 443 -16.93 -7.19 -24.50
CA LEU A 443 -17.58 -7.97 -23.43
C LEU A 443 -19.11 -7.99 -23.57
N LEU A 444 -19.69 -6.90 -24.09
CA LEU A 444 -21.13 -6.81 -24.41
C LEU A 444 -21.52 -7.37 -25.80
N GLY A 445 -20.59 -7.99 -26.53
CA GLY A 445 -20.83 -8.61 -27.84
C GLY A 445 -21.08 -7.63 -29.00
N ARG A 446 -20.67 -6.35 -28.86
CA ARG A 446 -20.90 -5.27 -29.84
C ARG A 446 -19.72 -5.00 -30.76
N GLN A 447 -18.56 -5.60 -30.45
CA GLN A 447 -17.31 -5.46 -31.19
C GLN A 447 -16.69 -6.84 -31.37
N SER A 448 -16.01 -7.07 -32.50
CA SER A 448 -15.26 -8.31 -32.69
C SER A 448 -13.95 -8.29 -31.89
N LEU A 449 -13.44 -9.47 -31.55
CA LEU A 449 -12.14 -9.59 -30.87
C LEU A 449 -11.00 -8.95 -31.67
N ASP A 450 -10.99 -9.15 -33.00
CA ASP A 450 -9.97 -8.59 -33.89
C ASP A 450 -10.01 -7.06 -33.95
N ASP A 451 -11.20 -6.46 -34.02
CA ASP A 451 -11.35 -5.00 -34.00
C ASP A 451 -10.93 -4.44 -32.63
N THR A 452 -11.19 -5.16 -31.54
CA THR A 452 -10.81 -4.78 -30.18
C THR A 452 -9.30 -4.73 -30.02
N ILE A 453 -8.62 -5.81 -30.41
CA ILE A 453 -7.16 -5.90 -30.37
C ILE A 453 -6.54 -4.81 -31.24
N SER A 454 -7.07 -4.59 -32.45
CA SER A 454 -6.57 -3.56 -33.36
C SER A 454 -6.66 -2.16 -32.75
N LYS A 455 -7.79 -1.83 -32.09
CA LYS A 455 -7.96 -0.55 -31.40
C LYS A 455 -6.96 -0.36 -30.26
N ILE A 456 -6.78 -1.38 -29.42
CA ILE A 456 -5.82 -1.32 -28.30
C ILE A 456 -4.41 -1.15 -28.85
N GLN A 457 -4.03 -1.97 -29.83
CA GLN A 457 -2.72 -1.92 -30.46
C GLN A 457 -2.44 -0.53 -31.06
N ASP A 458 -3.38 0.04 -31.82
CA ASP A 458 -3.23 1.37 -32.40
C ASP A 458 -3.13 2.48 -31.32
N GLY A 459 -3.86 2.34 -30.22
CA GLY A 459 -3.85 3.28 -29.10
C GLY A 459 -2.54 3.31 -28.30
N VAL A 460 -1.88 2.15 -28.15
CA VAL A 460 -0.66 2.03 -27.33
C VAL A 460 0.64 2.03 -28.14
N LYS A 461 0.57 1.84 -29.47
CA LYS A 461 1.77 1.64 -30.32
C LYS A 461 2.81 2.75 -30.22
N ILE A 462 2.39 4.01 -30.19
CA ILE A 462 3.32 5.15 -30.09
C ILE A 462 3.92 5.20 -28.68
N TYR A 463 3.07 5.10 -27.66
CA TYR A 463 3.48 5.13 -26.25
C TYR A 463 4.49 4.04 -25.92
N LEU A 464 4.22 2.79 -26.30
CA LEU A 464 5.11 1.68 -26.00
C LEU A 464 6.46 1.80 -26.74
N ALA A 465 6.49 2.44 -27.93
CA ALA A 465 7.71 2.61 -28.70
C ALA A 465 8.68 3.66 -28.14
N GLU A 466 8.20 4.57 -27.28
CA GLU A 466 9.00 5.57 -26.55
C GLU A 466 9.80 4.91 -25.40
#